data_AF-A0A1Z5IVE3-F1
#
_entry.id   AF-A0A1Z5IVE3-F1
#
_cell.length_a   1.000
_cell.length_b   1.000
_cell.length_c   1.000
_cell.angle_alpha   90.00
_cell.angle_beta   90.00
_cell.angle_gamma   90.00
#
_symmetry.space_group_name_H-M   'P 1'
#
loop_
_entity.id
_entity.type
_entity.pdbx_description
1 polymer ?
#
loop_
_entity_poly.entity_id
_entity_poly.type
_entity_poly.pdbx_seq_one_letter_code
_entity_poly.pdbx_strand_id
1 'polypeptide(L)'
;MQTPIGKISRAEVGARIFEKRIERHITMDELAKLISVSSKSKVDEWERGRLLPDKNTLMRIAYVLHTSFDYLAFGNKDSFKLSKVKSVEDANPAKYKTDLSQVFARNLRVMMAERKIRNSQMYERTGIARSTLFSIEEGKTKMIRFDTVEKISKFLGIEPYLLFQEHRI
;
A
#
# COMPACT_ATOMS: atom_id res chain seq x y z
N MET A 1 -21.37 -21.78 -6.27
CA MET A 1 -21.97 -20.48 -5.91
C MET A 1 -21.01 -19.39 -6.35
N GLN A 2 -21.38 -18.59 -7.34
CA GLN A 2 -20.55 -17.52 -7.88
C GLN A 2 -20.88 -16.23 -7.12
N THR A 3 -19.93 -15.74 -6.31
CA THR A 3 -20.10 -14.50 -5.55
C THR A 3 -20.33 -13.32 -6.51
N PRO A 4 -21.20 -12.35 -6.20
CA PRO A 4 -21.47 -11.23 -7.09
C PRO A 4 -20.21 -10.38 -7.22
N ILE A 5 -19.59 -10.40 -8.40
CA ILE A 5 -18.45 -9.55 -8.73
C ILE A 5 -18.96 -8.10 -8.72
N GLY A 6 -18.44 -7.27 -7.82
CA GLY A 6 -18.72 -5.84 -7.81
C GLY A 6 -18.51 -5.26 -9.20
N LYS A 7 -19.46 -4.44 -9.67
CA LYS A 7 -19.48 -3.91 -11.03
C LYS A 7 -18.15 -3.20 -11.34
N ILE A 8 -17.41 -3.70 -12.34
CA ILE A 8 -16.13 -3.13 -12.78
C ILE A 8 -16.40 -1.77 -13.45
N SER A 9 -15.77 -0.70 -12.95
CA SER A 9 -15.84 0.63 -13.53
C SER A 9 -14.75 0.85 -14.56
N ARG A 10 -15.14 1.15 -15.82
CA ARG A 10 -14.19 1.44 -16.92
C ARG A 10 -13.25 2.59 -16.60
N ALA A 11 -13.80 3.68 -16.04
CA ALA A 11 -13.03 4.86 -15.69
C ALA A 11 -11.98 4.55 -14.61
N GLU A 12 -12.34 3.79 -13.58
CA GLU A 12 -11.43 3.47 -12.49
C GLU A 12 -10.35 2.47 -12.93
N VAL A 13 -10.71 1.47 -13.75
CA VAL A 13 -9.73 0.55 -14.35
C VAL A 13 -8.75 1.32 -15.23
N GLY A 14 -9.25 2.23 -16.08
CA GLY A 14 -8.45 3.09 -16.92
C GLY A 14 -7.44 3.93 -16.15
N ALA A 15 -7.91 4.60 -15.10
CA ALA A 15 -7.06 5.42 -14.24
C ALA A 15 -5.93 4.61 -13.60
N ARG A 16 -6.22 3.39 -13.10
CA ARG A 16 -5.21 2.51 -12.51
C ARG A 16 -4.19 2.00 -13.52
N ILE A 17 -4.62 1.72 -14.76
CA ILE A 17 -3.70 1.35 -15.85
C ILE A 17 -2.76 2.51 -16.15
N PHE A 18 -3.29 3.73 -16.29
CA PHE A 18 -2.49 4.93 -16.53
C PHE A 18 -1.46 5.15 -15.42
N GLU A 19 -1.90 5.15 -14.16
CA GLU A 19 -1.04 5.34 -12.98
C GLU A 19 0.12 4.33 -12.98
N LYS A 20 -0.20 3.05 -13.09
CA LYS A 20 0.82 1.98 -13.09
C LYS A 20 1.73 2.04 -14.31
N ARG A 21 1.24 2.51 -15.45
CA ARG A 21 2.08 2.72 -16.65
C ARG A 21 3.12 3.82 -16.43
N ILE A 22 2.71 4.94 -15.83
CA ILE A 22 3.60 6.08 -15.55
C ILE A 22 4.62 5.73 -14.47
N GLU A 23 4.23 4.99 -13.42
CA GLU A 23 5.17 4.46 -12.40
C GLU A 23 6.28 3.59 -13.01
N ARG A 24 5.97 2.89 -14.11
CA ARG A 24 6.93 2.05 -14.84
C ARG A 24 7.75 2.83 -15.85
N HIS A 25 7.50 4.13 -16.02
CA HIS A 25 8.15 4.99 -16.98
C HIS A 25 8.08 4.49 -18.44
N ILE A 26 6.97 3.85 -18.81
CA ILE A 26 6.73 3.38 -20.19
C ILE A 26 5.63 4.19 -20.88
N THR A 27 5.75 4.34 -22.18
CA THR A 27 4.78 4.99 -23.06
C THR A 27 3.60 4.07 -23.36
N MET A 28 2.49 4.64 -23.86
CA MET A 28 1.34 3.85 -24.33
C MET A 28 1.72 2.88 -25.45
N ASP A 29 2.68 3.27 -26.29
CA ASP A 29 3.18 2.45 -27.40
C ASP A 29 4.01 1.26 -26.91
N GLU A 30 4.88 1.49 -25.93
CA GLU A 30 5.63 0.42 -25.28
C GLU A 30 4.72 -0.55 -24.53
N LEU A 31 3.72 -0.05 -23.79
CA LEU A 31 2.74 -0.92 -23.15
C LEU A 31 1.99 -1.76 -24.19
N ALA A 32 1.55 -1.17 -25.30
CA ALA A 32 0.86 -1.88 -26.38
C ALA A 32 1.71 -3.01 -26.97
N LYS A 33 3.00 -2.75 -27.23
CA LYS A 33 3.97 -3.75 -27.69
C LYS A 33 4.15 -4.89 -26.69
N LEU A 34 4.31 -4.56 -25.41
CA LEU A 34 4.56 -5.54 -24.34
C LEU A 34 3.38 -6.50 -24.11
N ILE A 35 2.14 -6.04 -24.26
CA ILE A 35 0.94 -6.88 -24.13
C ILE A 35 0.45 -7.47 -25.47
N SER A 36 1.21 -7.25 -26.54
CA SER A 36 0.94 -7.70 -27.92
C SER A 36 -0.41 -7.23 -28.47
N VAL A 37 -0.74 -5.95 -28.30
CA VAL A 37 -1.93 -5.33 -28.90
C VAL A 37 -1.56 -4.40 -30.04
N SER A 38 -2.47 -4.33 -31.02
CA SER A 38 -2.23 -3.74 -32.33
C SER A 38 -1.87 -2.25 -32.34
N SER A 39 -2.23 -1.48 -31.31
CA SER A 39 -1.97 -0.04 -31.30
C SER A 39 -2.01 0.60 -29.92
N LYS A 40 -1.25 1.68 -29.74
CA LYS A 40 -1.31 2.59 -28.58
C LYS A 40 -2.71 3.23 -28.39
N SER A 41 -3.53 3.29 -29.44
CA SER A 41 -4.88 3.85 -29.38
C SER A 41 -5.80 3.06 -28.44
N LYS A 42 -5.65 1.73 -28.39
CA LYS A 42 -6.39 0.92 -27.41
C LYS A 42 -6.02 1.28 -25.98
N VAL A 43 -4.73 1.52 -25.74
CA VAL A 43 -4.24 1.95 -24.43
C VAL A 43 -4.82 3.31 -24.04
N ASP A 44 -4.83 4.31 -24.94
CA ASP A 44 -5.48 5.61 -24.70
C ASP A 44 -6.97 5.48 -24.39
N GLU A 45 -7.68 4.61 -25.12
CA GLU A 45 -9.11 4.37 -24.91
C GLU A 45 -9.39 3.72 -23.55
N TRP A 46 -8.52 2.81 -23.09
CA TRP A 46 -8.62 2.24 -21.76
C TRP A 46 -8.31 3.26 -20.68
N GLU A 47 -7.20 4.00 -20.80
CA GLU A 47 -6.76 4.97 -19.79
C GLU A 47 -7.75 6.11 -19.58
N ARG A 48 -8.47 6.49 -20.64
CA ARG A 48 -9.57 7.47 -20.57
C ARG A 48 -10.91 6.85 -20.15
N GLY A 49 -10.97 5.55 -19.90
CA GLY A 49 -12.18 4.83 -19.49
C GLY A 49 -13.25 4.70 -20.58
N ARG A 50 -12.90 4.91 -21.86
CA ARG A 50 -13.83 4.77 -22.99
C ARG A 50 -14.11 3.28 -23.25
N LEU A 51 -13.05 2.46 -23.23
CA LEU A 51 -13.12 1.01 -23.36
C LEU A 51 -12.58 0.30 -22.11
N LEU A 52 -12.87 -1.01 -22.03
CA LEU A 52 -12.30 -1.90 -21.02
C LEU A 52 -11.42 -2.94 -21.73
N PRO A 53 -10.21 -3.24 -21.24
CA PRO A 53 -9.49 -4.43 -21.67
C PRO A 53 -10.31 -5.67 -21.31
N ASP A 54 -10.29 -6.69 -22.19
CA ASP A 54 -10.84 -7.99 -21.81
C ASP A 54 -10.01 -8.63 -20.67
N LYS A 55 -10.52 -9.73 -20.09
CA LYS A 55 -9.87 -10.40 -18.97
C LYS A 55 -8.42 -10.82 -19.26
N ASN A 56 -8.15 -11.38 -20.44
CA ASN A 56 -6.81 -11.87 -20.80
C ASN A 56 -5.85 -10.71 -21.02
N THR A 57 -6.31 -9.66 -21.70
CA THR A 57 -5.56 -8.42 -21.90
C THR A 57 -5.28 -7.75 -20.56
N LEU A 58 -6.25 -7.68 -19.66
CA LEU A 58 -6.08 -7.10 -18.32
C LEU A 58 -5.08 -7.90 -17.46
N MET A 59 -5.07 -9.23 -17.55
CA MET A 59 -4.06 -10.07 -16.90
C MET A 59 -2.64 -9.80 -17.44
N ARG A 60 -2.50 -9.64 -18.76
CA ARG A 60 -1.21 -9.26 -19.37
C ARG A 60 -0.74 -7.88 -18.93
N ILE A 61 -1.65 -6.90 -18.89
CA ILE A 61 -1.35 -5.56 -18.38
C ILE A 61 -0.88 -5.65 -16.93
N ALA A 62 -1.57 -6.42 -16.07
CA ALA A 62 -1.18 -6.60 -14.68
C ALA A 62 0.24 -7.15 -14.54
N TYR A 63 0.57 -8.20 -15.32
CA TYR A 63 1.89 -8.79 -15.35
C TYR A 63 2.97 -7.78 -15.81
N VAL A 64 2.73 -7.13 -16.95
CA VAL A 64 3.66 -6.16 -17.55
C VAL A 64 3.86 -4.92 -16.69
N LEU A 65 2.89 -4.56 -15.83
CA LEU A 65 2.94 -3.42 -14.91
C LEU A 65 3.31 -3.80 -13.45
N HIS A 66 3.65 -5.06 -13.15
CA HIS A 66 4.04 -5.55 -11.80
C HIS A 66 2.96 -5.24 -10.76
N THR A 67 1.70 -5.44 -11.14
CA THR A 67 0.55 -5.29 -10.26
C THR A 67 -0.34 -6.53 -10.35
N SER A 68 -1.32 -6.66 -9.45
CA SER A 68 -2.30 -7.74 -9.52
C SER A 68 -3.46 -7.40 -10.46
N PHE A 69 -4.05 -8.44 -11.07
CA PHE A 69 -5.32 -8.33 -11.79
C PHE A 69 -6.40 -7.72 -10.88
N ASP A 70 -6.47 -8.16 -9.62
CA ASP A 70 -7.46 -7.70 -8.65
C ASP A 70 -7.36 -6.19 -8.39
N TYR A 71 -6.14 -5.66 -8.24
CA TYR A 71 -5.95 -4.23 -8.07
C TYR A 71 -6.39 -3.46 -9.32
N LEU A 72 -6.01 -3.90 -10.53
CA LEU A 72 -6.44 -3.20 -11.75
C LEU A 72 -7.96 -3.25 -11.94
N ALA A 73 -8.58 -4.42 -11.71
CA ALA A 73 -10.01 -4.64 -11.92
C ALA A 73 -10.88 -3.95 -10.85
N PHE A 74 -10.47 -4.03 -9.57
CA PHE A 74 -11.34 -3.68 -8.43
C PHE A 74 -10.76 -2.62 -7.51
N GLY A 75 -9.50 -2.21 -7.71
CA GLY A 75 -8.78 -1.34 -6.77
C GLY A 75 -8.49 -2.02 -5.44
N ASN A 76 -8.03 -1.25 -4.45
CA ASN A 76 -7.94 -1.75 -3.08
C ASN A 76 -9.36 -1.89 -2.52
N LYS A 77 -9.77 -3.12 -2.15
CA LYS A 77 -11.09 -3.42 -1.58
C LYS A 77 -11.46 -2.57 -0.35
N ASP A 78 -10.46 -1.95 0.28
CA ASP A 78 -10.62 -1.06 1.43
C ASP A 78 -11.17 0.33 1.07
N SER A 79 -11.05 0.81 -0.17
CA SER A 79 -11.56 2.13 -0.58
C SER A 79 -13.08 2.14 -0.78
N PHE A 80 -13.72 0.99 -0.98
CA PHE A 80 -15.17 0.87 -1.16
C PHE A 80 -15.98 1.05 0.13
N LYS A 81 -15.33 1.00 1.31
CA LYS A 81 -15.99 1.27 2.60
C LYS A 81 -16.11 2.76 2.93
N LEU A 82 -15.35 3.63 2.26
CA LEU A 82 -15.34 5.07 2.56
C LEU A 82 -16.53 5.83 1.95
N SER A 83 -17.10 5.34 0.84
CA SER A 83 -18.13 6.06 0.09
C SER A 83 -19.59 5.76 0.47
N LYS A 84 -19.85 4.86 1.42
CA LYS A 84 -21.23 4.43 1.78
C LYS A 84 -21.64 4.63 3.24
N VAL A 85 -20.90 5.39 4.06
CA VAL A 85 -21.36 5.75 5.41
C VAL A 85 -22.20 7.04 5.33
N LYS A 86 -23.49 6.87 5.03
CA LYS A 86 -24.54 7.83 5.41
C LYS A 86 -24.92 7.54 6.87
N SER A 87 -25.11 8.60 7.65
CA SER A 87 -25.49 8.65 9.08
C SER A 87 -24.55 7.92 10.06
N VAL A 88 -23.79 8.75 10.78
CA VAL A 88 -23.02 8.41 11.97
C VAL A 88 -24.00 8.31 13.12
N GLU A 89 -24.27 7.12 13.67
CA GLU A 89 -24.86 7.04 15.02
C GLU A 89 -24.56 5.73 15.78
N ASP A 90 -24.30 4.57 15.16
CA ASP A 90 -24.06 3.33 15.95
C ASP A 90 -22.78 2.53 15.64
N ALA A 91 -21.80 3.10 14.93
CA ALA A 91 -20.52 2.43 14.72
C ALA A 91 -19.45 2.96 15.67
N ASN A 92 -19.12 2.20 16.73
CA ASN A 92 -17.98 2.50 17.62
C ASN A 92 -16.67 2.56 16.79
N PRO A 93 -16.10 3.75 16.56
CA PRO A 93 -14.95 3.94 15.67
C PRO A 93 -13.62 3.46 16.29
N ALA A 94 -13.61 3.03 17.55
CA ALA A 94 -12.42 2.53 18.23
C ALA A 94 -11.98 1.12 17.79
N LYS A 95 -12.81 0.37 17.04
CA LYS A 95 -12.55 -1.05 16.75
C LYS A 95 -11.70 -1.30 15.47
N TYR A 96 -11.65 -0.38 14.51
CA TYR A 96 -10.99 -0.62 13.22
C TYR A 96 -10.08 0.52 12.73
N LYS A 97 -9.75 1.47 13.59
CA LYS A 97 -8.73 2.47 13.30
C LYS A 97 -7.39 1.92 13.78
N THR A 98 -6.71 1.08 12.99
CA THR A 98 -5.34 0.70 13.32
C THR A 98 -4.52 1.98 13.41
N ASP A 99 -4.04 2.30 14.61
CA ASP A 99 -3.17 3.44 14.82
C ASP A 99 -1.81 3.09 14.19
N LEU A 100 -1.37 3.86 13.19
CA LEU A 100 -0.05 3.67 12.56
C LEU A 100 1.07 3.61 13.61
N SER A 101 0.91 4.34 14.71
CA SER A 101 1.80 4.31 15.87
C SER A 101 1.87 2.93 16.50
N GLN A 102 0.75 2.21 16.57
CA GLN A 102 0.66 0.85 17.10
C GLN A 102 1.25 -0.19 16.14
N VAL A 103 1.06 -0.02 14.83
CA VAL A 103 1.71 -0.87 13.81
C VAL A 103 3.22 -0.73 13.92
N PHE A 104 3.70 0.51 13.96
CA PHE A 104 5.10 0.83 14.12
C PHE A 104 5.68 0.22 15.40
N ALA A 105 5.04 0.46 16.54
CA ALA A 105 5.44 -0.05 17.84
C ALA A 105 5.53 -1.58 17.87
N ARG A 106 4.54 -2.27 17.30
CA ARG A 106 4.53 -3.72 17.22
C ARG A 106 5.67 -4.24 16.36
N ASN A 107 5.81 -3.72 15.15
CA ASN A 107 6.82 -4.18 14.21
C ASN A 107 8.24 -3.92 14.75
N LEU A 108 8.45 -2.77 15.40
CA LEU A 108 9.69 -2.46 16.10
C LEU A 108 10.02 -3.52 17.17
N ARG A 109 9.04 -3.85 18.03
CA ARG A 109 9.21 -4.86 19.09
C ARG A 109 9.53 -6.25 18.53
N VAL A 110 8.86 -6.66 17.45
CA VAL A 110 9.13 -7.94 16.77
C VAL A 110 10.57 -7.97 16.24
N MET A 111 10.96 -6.95 15.48
CA MET A 111 12.31 -6.85 14.89
C MET A 111 13.40 -6.84 15.98
N MET A 112 13.15 -6.17 17.10
CA MET A 112 14.07 -6.17 18.23
C MET A 112 14.17 -7.55 18.89
N ALA A 113 13.03 -8.22 19.11
CA ALA A 113 12.98 -9.54 19.73
C ALA A 113 13.70 -10.60 18.88
N GLU A 114 13.44 -10.64 17.57
CA GLU A 114 14.09 -11.54 16.62
C GLU A 114 15.61 -11.38 16.61
N ARG A 115 16.10 -10.14 16.81
CA ARG A 115 17.53 -9.79 16.77
C ARG A 115 18.18 -9.73 18.15
N LYS A 116 17.45 -10.09 19.21
CA LYS A 116 17.91 -10.02 20.61
C LYS A 116 18.45 -8.64 21.00
N ILE A 117 17.91 -7.58 20.40
CA ILE A 117 18.30 -6.20 20.67
C ILE A 117 17.55 -5.70 21.90
N ARG A 118 18.27 -5.13 22.86
CA ARG A 118 17.68 -4.45 24.02
C ARG A 118 17.44 -2.97 23.73
N ASN A 119 16.41 -2.38 24.34
CA ASN A 119 16.11 -0.95 24.25
C ASN A 119 17.31 -0.06 24.63
N SER A 120 18.12 -0.48 25.61
CA SER A 120 19.33 0.24 26.01
C SER A 120 20.33 0.38 24.86
N GLN A 121 20.51 -0.68 24.07
CA GLN A 121 21.44 -0.68 22.92
C GLN A 121 20.93 0.22 21.79
N MET A 122 19.60 0.29 21.60
CA MET A 122 19.02 1.16 20.58
C MET A 122 19.24 2.63 20.93
N TYR A 123 19.02 3.04 22.18
CA TYR A 123 19.33 4.39 22.65
C TYR A 123 20.81 4.75 22.43
N GLU A 124 21.72 3.88 22.87
CA GLU A 124 23.17 4.11 22.81
C GLU A 124 23.66 4.27 21.37
N ARG A 125 23.12 3.48 20.43
CA ARG A 125 23.60 3.45 19.05
C ARG A 125 22.87 4.40 18.10
N THR A 126 21.63 4.77 18.38
CA THR A 126 20.84 5.69 17.53
C THR A 126 20.93 7.14 17.99
N GLY A 127 21.30 7.40 19.24
CA GLY A 127 21.26 8.73 19.85
C GLY A 127 19.83 9.28 20.03
N ILE A 128 18.80 8.44 19.89
CA ILE A 128 17.41 8.83 20.17
C ILE A 128 17.19 8.82 21.68
N ALA A 129 16.56 9.86 22.22
CA ALA A 129 16.28 9.94 23.65
C ALA A 129 15.44 8.74 24.13
N ARG A 130 15.79 8.19 25.31
CA ARG A 130 15.11 7.02 25.89
C ARG A 130 13.61 7.22 26.03
N SER A 131 13.19 8.43 26.43
CA SER A 131 11.77 8.81 26.57
C SER A 131 11.02 8.76 25.24
N THR A 132 11.69 9.15 24.15
CA THR A 132 11.14 9.08 22.79
C THR A 132 11.02 7.64 22.32
N LEU A 133 12.08 6.82 22.47
CA LEU A 133 12.03 5.39 22.11
C LEU A 133 10.94 4.64 22.88
N PHE A 134 10.83 4.88 24.19
CA PHE A 134 9.80 4.28 25.03
C PHE A 134 8.39 4.66 24.57
N SER A 135 8.16 5.95 24.29
CA SER A 135 6.85 6.43 23.83
C SER A 135 6.47 5.88 22.44
N ILE A 136 7.47 5.56 21.62
CA ILE A 136 7.31 4.93 20.31
C ILE A 136 7.00 3.44 20.47
N GLU A 137 7.75 2.73 21.32
CA GLU A 137 7.57 1.29 21.59
C GLU A 137 6.20 0.98 22.22
N GLU A 138 5.68 1.91 23.02
CA GLU A 138 4.35 1.85 23.62
C GLU A 138 3.22 2.20 22.63
N GLY A 139 3.56 2.63 21.41
CA GLY A 139 2.58 3.05 20.40
C GLY A 139 1.79 4.30 20.76
N LYS A 140 2.26 5.08 21.75
CA LYS A 140 1.60 6.31 22.26
C LYS A 140 1.94 7.55 21.42
N THR A 141 2.92 7.43 20.52
CA THR A 141 3.42 8.55 19.72
C THR A 141 2.60 8.74 18.46
N LYS A 142 1.62 9.65 18.51
CA LYS A 142 0.70 9.98 17.39
C LYS A 142 1.40 10.30 16.05
N MET A 143 2.60 10.88 16.10
CA MET A 143 3.40 11.20 14.91
C MET A 143 4.89 10.98 15.22
N ILE A 144 5.51 10.03 14.52
CA ILE A 144 6.94 9.76 14.63
C ILE A 144 7.66 10.59 13.58
N ARG A 145 8.65 11.39 14.00
CA ARG A 145 9.43 12.20 13.07
C ARG A 145 10.24 11.31 12.12
N PHE A 146 10.40 11.77 10.88
CA PHE A 146 11.10 11.03 9.84
C PHE A 146 12.56 10.73 10.20
N ASP A 147 13.27 11.68 10.82
CA ASP A 147 14.65 11.50 11.30
C ASP A 147 14.77 10.32 12.28
N THR A 148 13.78 10.16 13.16
CA THR A 148 13.69 9.04 14.11
C THR A 148 13.47 7.73 13.37
N VAL A 149 12.56 7.69 12.39
CA VAL A 149 12.31 6.50 11.57
C VAL A 149 13.59 6.08 10.83
N GLU A 150 14.30 7.02 10.18
CA GLU A 150 15.55 6.70 9.48
C GLU A 150 16.59 6.11 10.43
N LYS A 151 16.78 6.71 11.60
CA LYS A 151 17.76 6.24 12.60
C LYS A 151 17.45 4.81 13.05
N ILE A 152 16.18 4.53 13.36
CA ILE A 152 15.74 3.19 13.75
C ILE A 152 15.93 2.21 12.59
N SER A 153 15.55 2.59 11.37
CA SER A 153 15.65 1.73 10.19
C SER A 153 17.10 1.40 9.83
N LYS A 154 18.00 2.39 9.85
CA LYS A 154 19.46 2.22 9.67
C LYS A 154 20.05 1.31 10.73
N PHE A 155 19.68 1.51 11.99
CA PHE A 155 20.15 0.67 13.11
C PHE A 155 19.68 -0.78 12.98
N LEU A 156 18.44 -0.99 12.55
CA LEU A 156 17.90 -2.32 12.26
C LEU A 156 18.35 -2.87 10.90
N GLY A 157 19.05 -2.10 10.05
CA GLY A 157 19.41 -2.55 8.70
C GLY A 157 18.20 -2.99 7.87
N ILE A 158 17.10 -2.23 7.93
CA ILE A 158 15.86 -2.48 7.17
C ILE A 158 15.41 -1.23 6.44
N GLU A 159 14.55 -1.43 5.44
CA GLU A 159 13.86 -0.32 4.78
C GLU A 159 12.80 0.32 5.70
N PRO A 160 12.69 1.66 5.75
CA PRO A 160 11.75 2.37 6.64
C PRO A 160 10.29 1.92 6.53
N TYR A 161 9.83 1.60 5.32
CA TYR A 161 8.43 1.22 5.11
C TYR A 161 8.05 -0.07 5.84
N LEU A 162 9.01 -0.98 6.11
CA LEU A 162 8.76 -2.25 6.80
C LEU A 162 8.25 -2.03 8.24
N LEU A 163 8.65 -0.93 8.88
CA LEU A 163 8.14 -0.58 10.20
C LEU A 163 6.64 -0.23 10.19
N PHE A 164 6.08 0.13 9.04
CA PHE A 164 4.68 0.53 8.91
C PHE A 164 3.78 -0.53 8.24
N GLN A 165 4.32 -1.71 7.89
CA GLN A 165 3.55 -2.74 7.21
C GLN A 165 2.64 -3.53 8.16
N GLU A 166 1.37 -3.68 7.78
CA GLU A 166 0.50 -4.65 8.43
C GLU A 166 0.82 -6.06 7.92
N HIS A 167 1.45 -6.87 8.76
CA HIS A 167 1.47 -8.32 8.56
C HIS A 167 0.22 -8.89 9.23
N ARG A 168 -0.68 -9.46 8.41
CA ARG A 168 -1.77 -10.31 8.91
C ARG A 168 -1.14 -11.67 9.25
N ILE A 169 -1.09 -11.99 10.53
CA ILE A 169 -0.81 -13.32 11.06
C ILE A 169 -2.07 -14.16 10.91
#